data_AF-F3Y905-F1
#
_entry.id   AF-F3Y905-F1
#
_cell.length_a   1.000
_cell.length_b   1.000
_cell.length_c   1.000
_cell.angle_alpha   90.00
_cell.angle_beta   90.00
_cell.angle_gamma   90.00
#
_symmetry.space_group_name_H-M   'P 1'
#
loop_
_entity.id
_entity.type
_entity.pdbx_description
1 polymer ?
#
loop_
_entity_poly.entity_id
_entity_poly.type
_entity_poly.pdbx_seq_one_letter_code
_entity_poly.pdbx_strand_id
1 'polypeptide(L)'
;MRTTEIDTRQGTDNQHSFSSGNCLPYTGVPFDMNYFVPQTASDRGNWWFNPRDHTFQGFRLTHQPSPWMGDFSHFTLLPVNGEFTNPTLFDGQSSYRSNESDFKPHYMKIKALRCQLTATMIPSMYGGMLSIDYQQTKAGLLLHLPGNFQLTQEDAFTLSGQISNYTECEDKEFTFYFVLHFQFPAKISSEKTRIGKDETILFSFSDIDQQVIRIGTSYIHLEQAKLNLTRELDWQKIDYLENGQKKWEDYLTRIDIEDKDREKQQTFYHNLYRAFLFSQTFYELDQEENPIHYDTLAKEIKAGKLFTNNGFWDTCRTVYPLYSLIAQEKYEEFLEGFLTSYKESGYLPKWLSPDERGTMPGTLIDAVIADAAIKNIRSDLMPEFLDAMLKGATIESKKKIMDDKELRHTRMMVMFLPPIMNPSTKH
;
A
#
# COMPACT_ATOMS: atom_id res chain seq x y z
N MET A 1 16.84 18.21 5.17
CA MET A 1 17.56 16.91 4.95
C MET A 1 17.15 16.34 3.60
N ARG A 2 18.06 15.72 2.82
CA ARG A 2 17.72 15.10 1.53
C ARG A 2 17.00 13.77 1.73
N THR A 3 16.08 13.41 0.82
CA THR A 3 15.35 12.13 0.81
C THR A 3 16.28 10.92 0.85
N THR A 4 17.47 11.04 0.29
CA THR A 4 18.52 10.01 0.28
C THR A 4 19.13 9.72 1.65
N GLU A 5 18.92 10.58 2.66
CA GLU A 5 19.43 10.37 4.02
C GLU A 5 18.42 9.63 4.92
N ILE A 6 17.19 9.43 4.47
CA ILE A 6 16.18 8.63 5.18
C ILE A 6 16.45 7.15 4.93
N ASP A 7 16.32 6.33 5.98
CA ASP A 7 16.36 4.88 5.96
C ASP A 7 14.99 4.32 6.36
N THR A 8 14.30 3.71 5.41
CA THR A 8 12.91 3.27 5.64
C THR A 8 12.81 2.13 6.66
N ARG A 9 13.93 1.53 7.10
CA ARG A 9 14.00 0.47 8.13
C ARG A 9 13.83 0.97 9.58
N GLN A 10 13.79 2.28 9.84
CA GLN A 10 13.57 2.73 11.22
C GLN A 10 12.23 2.20 11.78
N GLY A 11 12.23 1.50 12.92
CA GLY A 11 11.00 0.97 13.52
C GLY A 11 10.44 -0.29 12.84
N THR A 12 11.25 -0.98 12.01
CA THR A 12 10.86 -2.23 11.34
C THR A 12 11.35 -3.51 12.05
N ASP A 13 12.16 -3.37 13.11
CA ASP A 13 12.61 -4.50 13.93
C ASP A 13 11.55 -4.87 14.97
N ASN A 14 10.62 -5.71 14.53
CA ASN A 14 9.43 -6.06 15.30
C ASN A 14 9.14 -7.56 15.20
N GLN A 15 8.34 -8.01 16.15
CA GLN A 15 7.70 -9.32 16.18
C GLN A 15 6.34 -9.18 16.86
N HIS A 16 5.50 -10.20 16.75
CA HIS A 16 4.15 -10.17 17.33
C HIS A 16 4.13 -9.77 18.82
N SER A 17 5.09 -10.27 19.60
CA SER A 17 5.16 -10.03 21.05
C SER A 17 5.76 -8.68 21.46
N PHE A 18 6.44 -7.96 20.54
CA PHE A 18 7.09 -6.70 20.86
C PHE A 18 7.23 -5.80 19.63
N SER A 19 6.76 -4.56 19.76
CA SER A 19 6.82 -3.54 18.72
C SER A 19 7.82 -2.45 19.08
N SER A 20 8.73 -2.17 18.17
CA SER A 20 9.55 -0.95 18.10
C SER A 20 8.99 0.08 17.11
N GLY A 21 7.76 -0.13 16.63
CA GLY A 21 7.07 0.71 15.65
C GLY A 21 6.12 -0.05 14.72
N ASN A 22 6.30 -1.37 14.55
CA ASN A 22 5.52 -2.22 13.62
C ASN A 22 5.43 -1.66 12.20
N CYS A 23 6.47 -0.94 11.77
CA CYS A 23 6.56 -0.38 10.45
C CYS A 23 7.05 -1.42 9.42
N LEU A 24 6.73 -1.19 8.15
CA LEU A 24 7.47 -1.73 7.01
C LEU A 24 8.38 -0.66 6.40
N PRO A 25 9.45 -1.06 5.69
CA PRO A 25 10.32 -0.14 4.96
C PRO A 25 9.69 0.22 3.61
N TYR A 26 8.52 0.85 3.65
CA TYR A 26 7.78 1.26 2.45
C TYR A 26 8.69 2.08 1.52
N THR A 27 8.63 1.77 0.24
CA THR A 27 9.20 2.57 -0.84
C THR A 27 8.03 2.92 -1.76
N GLY A 28 7.74 4.20 -1.88
CA GLY A 28 6.61 4.77 -2.63
C GLY A 28 6.77 6.28 -2.76
N VAL A 29 5.91 6.94 -3.52
CA VAL A 29 5.73 8.39 -3.45
C VAL A 29 4.84 8.75 -2.23
N PRO A 30 4.75 10.02 -1.81
CA PRO A 30 3.81 10.42 -0.77
C PRO A 30 2.38 10.00 -1.13
N PHE A 31 1.69 9.35 -0.19
CA PHE A 31 0.31 8.86 -0.36
C PHE A 31 0.10 7.90 -1.54
N ASP A 32 1.13 7.12 -1.87
CA ASP A 32 1.12 6.19 -3.01
C ASP A 32 -0.10 5.25 -2.99
N MET A 33 -0.62 4.89 -4.17
CA MET A 33 -1.59 3.80 -4.26
C MET A 33 -0.92 2.47 -3.89
N ASN A 34 0.36 2.29 -4.25
CA ASN A 34 1.08 1.04 -4.02
C ASN A 34 2.40 1.32 -3.29
N TYR A 35 2.71 0.54 -2.25
CA TYR A 35 4.06 0.54 -1.69
C TYR A 35 4.83 -0.71 -2.09
N PHE A 36 6.14 -0.58 -2.24
CA PHE A 36 7.06 -1.69 -2.46
C PHE A 36 7.95 -1.91 -1.24
N VAL A 37 8.09 -3.17 -0.84
CA VAL A 37 8.84 -3.58 0.35
C VAL A 37 9.57 -4.89 0.04
N PRO A 38 10.81 -5.11 0.49
CA PRO A 38 11.46 -6.40 0.31
C PRO A 38 10.81 -7.38 1.28
N GLN A 39 10.41 -8.55 0.80
CA GLN A 39 9.98 -9.64 1.66
C GLN A 39 11.21 -10.43 2.11
N THR A 40 11.31 -10.75 3.40
CA THR A 40 12.43 -11.53 3.95
C THR A 40 11.99 -12.90 4.47
N ALA A 41 10.70 -13.08 4.79
CA ALA A 41 10.11 -14.34 5.20
C ALA A 41 8.64 -14.46 4.78
N SER A 42 8.19 -15.66 4.41
CA SER A 42 6.81 -15.94 3.99
C SER A 42 6.00 -16.67 5.08
N ASP A 43 6.64 -17.13 6.15
CA ASP A 43 6.08 -17.99 7.19
C ASP A 43 5.82 -17.28 8.53
N ARG A 44 6.02 -15.96 8.59
CA ARG A 44 5.82 -15.12 9.80
C ARG A 44 4.52 -14.31 9.78
N GLY A 45 3.52 -14.76 9.03
CA GLY A 45 2.24 -14.06 8.87
C GLY A 45 2.46 -12.63 8.37
N ASN A 46 1.93 -11.64 9.09
CA ASN A 46 2.00 -10.22 8.70
C ASN A 46 3.36 -9.54 9.02
N TRP A 47 4.31 -10.25 9.66
CA TRP A 47 5.70 -9.80 9.91
C TRP A 47 6.68 -10.40 8.88
N TRP A 48 6.34 -10.24 7.61
CA TRP A 48 7.06 -10.80 6.46
C TRP A 48 8.35 -10.02 6.09
N PHE A 49 8.66 -8.93 6.79
CA PHE A 49 9.95 -8.23 6.75
C PHE A 49 10.54 -8.11 8.16
N ASN A 50 11.85 -8.34 8.29
CA ASN A 50 12.64 -7.92 9.46
C ASN A 50 14.02 -7.44 9.00
N PRO A 51 14.53 -6.29 9.51
CA PRO A 51 15.81 -5.71 9.06
C PRO A 51 17.05 -6.53 9.45
N ARG A 52 16.91 -7.49 10.38
CA ARG A 52 17.97 -8.42 10.80
C ARG A 52 18.03 -9.68 9.94
N ASP A 53 17.01 -9.94 9.12
CA ASP A 53 17.03 -11.08 8.23
C ASP A 53 18.06 -10.88 7.12
N HIS A 54 18.77 -11.96 6.79
CA HIS A 54 19.73 -12.00 5.69
C HIS A 54 19.15 -12.66 4.44
N THR A 55 17.83 -12.84 4.38
CA THR A 55 17.10 -13.48 3.28
C THR A 55 16.28 -12.46 2.51
N PHE A 56 16.30 -12.56 1.19
CA PHE A 56 15.50 -11.75 0.27
C PHE A 56 14.65 -12.69 -0.59
N GLN A 57 13.33 -12.55 -0.45
CA GLN A 57 12.30 -13.31 -1.18
C GLN A 57 11.62 -12.48 -2.28
N GLY A 58 12.11 -11.27 -2.56
CA GLY A 58 11.59 -10.43 -3.65
C GLY A 58 11.04 -9.10 -3.16
N PHE A 59 10.69 -8.23 -4.11
CA PHE A 59 9.96 -7.00 -3.84
C PHE A 59 8.47 -7.31 -3.84
N ARG A 60 7.83 -7.14 -2.70
CA ARG A 60 6.39 -7.24 -2.53
C ARG A 60 5.74 -5.89 -2.80
N LEU A 61 4.82 -5.84 -3.74
CA LEU A 61 3.82 -4.77 -3.82
C LEU A 61 2.81 -5.02 -2.71
N THR A 62 2.56 -4.03 -1.85
CA THR A 62 1.75 -4.19 -0.63
C THR A 62 0.85 -2.99 -0.39
N HIS A 63 -0.25 -3.26 0.29
CA HIS A 63 -1.17 -2.28 0.84
C HIS A 63 -1.37 -2.51 2.35
N GLN A 64 -0.47 -3.23 3.02
CA GLN A 64 -0.58 -3.51 4.44
C GLN A 64 -0.34 -2.22 5.25
N PRO A 65 -1.32 -1.66 5.98
CA PRO A 65 -1.11 -0.45 6.79
C PRO A 65 -0.49 -0.77 8.16
N SER A 66 -0.73 -1.98 8.67
CA SER A 66 -0.16 -2.50 9.91
C SER A 66 -0.23 -4.02 9.90
N PRO A 67 0.60 -4.71 10.71
CA PRO A 67 0.54 -6.16 10.77
C PRO A 67 -0.75 -6.68 11.45
N TRP A 68 -1.55 -5.83 12.06
CA TRP A 68 -2.84 -6.21 12.67
C TRP A 68 -3.97 -6.21 11.65
N MET A 69 -3.87 -5.37 10.62
CA MET A 69 -4.88 -5.27 9.55
C MET A 69 -4.65 -6.31 8.44
N GLY A 70 -3.40 -6.76 8.30
CA GLY A 70 -2.95 -7.60 7.21
C GLY A 70 -2.88 -6.84 5.88
N ASP A 71 -2.71 -7.59 4.80
CA ASP A 71 -2.50 -7.04 3.45
C ASP A 71 -3.73 -7.30 2.56
N PHE A 72 -3.75 -6.64 1.40
CA PHE A 72 -4.67 -6.90 0.30
C PHE A 72 -4.01 -6.58 -1.03
N SER A 73 -4.48 -7.20 -2.11
CA SER A 73 -4.06 -6.94 -3.49
C SER A 73 -2.53 -6.98 -3.69
N HIS A 74 -1.85 -7.88 -2.99
CA HIS A 74 -0.38 -7.95 -2.98
C HIS A 74 0.15 -9.07 -3.88
N PHE A 75 1.35 -8.89 -4.41
CA PHE A 75 2.12 -9.91 -5.12
C PHE A 75 3.62 -9.64 -4.98
N THR A 76 4.47 -10.62 -5.29
CA THR A 76 5.93 -10.51 -5.10
C THR A 76 6.72 -10.77 -6.38
N LEU A 77 7.65 -9.87 -6.69
CA LEU A 77 8.59 -9.92 -7.81
C LEU A 77 9.98 -10.30 -7.29
N LEU A 78 10.46 -11.50 -7.61
CA LEU A 78 11.76 -12.01 -7.17
C LEU A 78 12.67 -12.25 -8.38
N PRO A 79 13.62 -11.35 -8.67
CA PRO A 79 14.65 -11.60 -9.66
C PRO A 79 15.50 -12.82 -9.30
N VAL A 80 15.74 -13.69 -10.27
CA VAL A 80 16.52 -14.93 -10.09
C VAL A 80 17.44 -15.17 -11.29
N ASN A 81 18.42 -16.04 -11.08
CA ASN A 81 19.16 -16.72 -12.14
C ASN A 81 18.99 -18.22 -11.95
N GLY A 82 18.69 -18.96 -13.02
CA GLY A 82 18.63 -20.42 -13.00
C GLY A 82 17.30 -21.03 -13.45
N GLU A 83 17.25 -22.35 -13.44
CA GLU A 83 16.08 -23.16 -13.78
C GLU A 83 15.38 -23.67 -12.51
N PHE A 84 14.04 -23.70 -12.55
CA PHE A 84 13.21 -24.16 -11.44
C PHE A 84 12.16 -25.14 -11.97
N THR A 85 12.06 -26.32 -11.35
CA THR A 85 11.04 -27.31 -11.74
C THR A 85 9.69 -27.01 -11.10
N ASN A 86 9.68 -26.65 -9.80
CA ASN A 86 8.50 -26.24 -9.04
C ASN A 86 8.87 -25.01 -8.20
N PRO A 87 8.92 -23.81 -8.81
CA PRO A 87 9.43 -22.65 -8.11
C PRO A 87 8.54 -22.28 -6.93
N THR A 88 9.17 -21.97 -5.80
CA THR A 88 8.58 -21.24 -4.68
C THR A 88 9.45 -20.03 -4.36
N LEU A 89 8.93 -19.08 -3.57
CA LEU A 89 9.77 -18.00 -3.04
C LEU A 89 10.94 -18.53 -2.20
N PHE A 90 10.73 -19.61 -1.45
CA PHE A 90 11.79 -20.25 -0.68
C PHE A 90 12.90 -20.82 -1.58
N ASP A 91 12.54 -21.49 -2.67
CA ASP A 91 13.52 -22.05 -3.62
C ASP A 91 14.32 -20.96 -4.34
N GLY A 92 13.67 -19.83 -4.66
CA GLY A 92 14.27 -18.69 -5.33
C GLY A 92 15.01 -17.71 -4.43
N GLN A 93 14.81 -17.78 -3.10
CA GLN A 93 15.33 -16.76 -2.20
C GLN A 93 16.86 -16.66 -2.25
N SER A 94 17.35 -15.45 -2.04
CA SER A 94 18.79 -15.16 -2.04
C SER A 94 19.18 -14.58 -0.70
N SER A 95 20.43 -14.81 -0.28
CA SER A 95 20.98 -14.02 0.81
C SER A 95 21.27 -12.59 0.34
N TYR A 96 21.14 -11.63 1.24
CA TYR A 96 21.55 -10.24 1.00
C TYR A 96 22.18 -9.64 2.25
N ARG A 97 22.96 -8.58 2.05
CA ARG A 97 23.59 -7.82 3.14
C ARG A 97 22.88 -6.48 3.26
N SER A 98 22.29 -6.24 4.43
CA SER A 98 21.51 -5.02 4.70
C SER A 98 22.34 -3.74 4.59
N ASN A 99 23.67 -3.80 4.82
CA ASN A 99 24.60 -2.68 4.66
C ASN A 99 25.11 -2.46 3.23
N GLU A 100 24.86 -3.39 2.31
CA GLU A 100 25.15 -3.25 0.86
C GLU A 100 23.87 -2.93 0.05
N SER A 101 22.78 -2.61 0.75
CA SER A 101 21.46 -2.33 0.19
C SER A 101 20.99 -0.93 0.56
N ASP A 102 20.24 -0.30 -0.34
CA ASP A 102 19.61 1.01 -0.11
C ASP A 102 18.12 0.82 0.19
N PHE A 103 17.66 1.44 1.27
CA PHE A 103 16.26 1.45 1.71
C PHE A 103 15.78 2.89 1.79
N LYS A 104 15.38 3.48 0.65
CA LYS A 104 15.01 4.90 0.55
C LYS A 104 13.51 5.05 0.26
N PRO A 105 12.90 6.20 0.62
CA PRO A 105 11.50 6.46 0.32
C PRO A 105 11.17 6.32 -1.18
N HIS A 106 12.00 6.87 -2.06
CA HIS A 106 11.77 6.94 -3.51
C HIS A 106 12.50 5.88 -4.33
N TYR A 107 13.31 5.02 -3.71
CA TYR A 107 13.86 3.83 -4.38
C TYR A 107 14.40 2.83 -3.37
N MET A 108 14.50 1.57 -3.79
CA MET A 108 15.14 0.51 -3.03
C MET A 108 16.12 -0.23 -3.92
N LYS A 109 17.28 -0.59 -3.37
CA LYS A 109 18.30 -1.36 -4.08
C LYS A 109 18.76 -2.54 -3.24
N ILE A 110 18.63 -3.75 -3.78
CA ILE A 110 19.03 -4.99 -3.12
C ILE A 110 20.07 -5.70 -3.99
N LYS A 111 21.18 -6.11 -3.37
CA LYS A 111 22.18 -7.00 -3.98
C LYS A 111 21.94 -8.43 -3.50
N ALA A 112 21.41 -9.27 -4.39
CA ALA A 112 21.13 -10.67 -4.12
C ALA A 112 22.38 -11.51 -4.35
N LEU A 113 22.99 -12.01 -3.26
CA LEU A 113 24.31 -12.65 -3.30
C LEU A 113 24.31 -14.03 -3.95
N ARG A 114 23.27 -14.85 -3.70
CA ARG A 114 23.15 -16.19 -4.30
C ARG A 114 23.05 -16.10 -5.82
N CYS A 115 22.21 -15.19 -6.31
CA CYS A 115 21.97 -15.00 -7.74
C CYS A 115 23.02 -14.10 -8.41
N GLN A 116 23.88 -13.43 -7.62
CA GLN A 116 24.83 -12.42 -8.13
C GLN A 116 24.16 -11.37 -9.03
N LEU A 117 23.06 -10.80 -8.54
CA LEU A 117 22.34 -9.74 -9.26
C LEU A 117 22.12 -8.54 -8.35
N THR A 118 21.91 -7.38 -8.97
CA THR A 118 21.49 -6.16 -8.30
C THR A 118 20.13 -5.76 -8.84
N ALA A 119 19.17 -5.54 -7.97
CA ALA A 119 17.83 -5.13 -8.36
C ALA A 119 17.46 -3.80 -7.69
N THR A 120 16.96 -2.86 -8.48
CA THR A 120 16.50 -1.54 -8.03
C THR A 120 15.01 -1.40 -8.32
N MET A 121 14.20 -1.21 -7.28
CA MET A 121 12.78 -0.91 -7.37
C MET A 121 12.57 0.59 -7.19
N ILE A 122 11.85 1.23 -8.12
CA ILE A 122 11.59 2.67 -8.13
C ILE A 122 10.08 2.88 -8.35
N PRO A 123 9.34 3.37 -7.36
CA PRO A 123 7.89 3.45 -7.39
C PRO A 123 7.40 4.69 -8.16
N SER A 124 6.11 4.65 -8.50
CA SER A 124 5.29 5.76 -8.98
C SER A 124 3.88 5.60 -8.41
N MET A 125 3.03 6.62 -8.53
CA MET A 125 1.70 6.66 -7.89
C MET A 125 0.83 5.42 -8.17
N TYR A 126 0.93 4.83 -9.37
CA TYR A 126 0.08 3.72 -9.79
C TYR A 126 0.89 2.48 -10.24
N GLY A 127 2.18 2.42 -9.89
CA GLY A 127 3.07 1.37 -10.38
C GLY A 127 4.55 1.65 -10.11
N GLY A 128 5.41 1.47 -11.12
CA GLY A 128 6.84 1.78 -11.00
C GLY A 128 7.74 1.04 -11.98
N MET A 129 9.04 1.05 -11.69
CA MET A 129 10.09 0.39 -12.47
C MET A 129 10.93 -0.54 -11.59
N LEU A 130 11.13 -1.78 -12.03
CA LEU A 130 12.12 -2.71 -11.53
C LEU A 130 13.26 -2.85 -12.54
N SER A 131 14.44 -2.31 -12.21
CA SER A 131 15.68 -2.46 -12.97
C SER A 131 16.51 -3.58 -12.37
N ILE A 132 16.94 -4.55 -13.17
CA ILE A 132 17.68 -5.72 -12.72
C ILE A 132 18.97 -5.84 -13.53
N ASP A 133 20.10 -5.87 -12.85
CA ASP A 133 21.42 -6.09 -13.43
C ASP A 133 21.86 -7.53 -13.09
N TYR A 134 21.90 -8.39 -14.09
CA TYR A 134 22.31 -9.78 -14.00
C TYR A 134 23.82 -9.90 -14.23
N GLN A 135 24.46 -10.84 -13.53
CA GLN A 135 25.89 -11.18 -13.73
C GLN A 135 26.09 -12.66 -14.10
N GLN A 136 24.99 -13.38 -14.32
CA GLN A 136 24.98 -14.81 -14.67
C GLN A 136 23.97 -15.08 -15.78
N THR A 137 24.11 -16.24 -16.43
CA THR A 137 23.18 -16.75 -17.43
C THR A 137 21.87 -17.24 -16.81
N LYS A 138 20.87 -17.52 -17.64
CA LYS A 138 19.53 -17.98 -17.23
C LYS A 138 18.80 -16.94 -16.36
N ALA A 139 18.90 -15.69 -16.79
CA ALA A 139 18.20 -14.57 -16.18
C ALA A 139 16.69 -14.83 -16.14
N GLY A 140 16.04 -14.47 -15.02
CA GLY A 140 14.62 -14.68 -14.86
C GLY A 140 14.01 -13.89 -13.72
N LEU A 141 12.70 -14.07 -13.59
CA LEU A 141 11.87 -13.48 -12.57
C LEU A 141 10.87 -14.52 -12.06
N LEU A 142 10.81 -14.72 -10.76
CA LEU A 142 9.70 -15.39 -10.11
C LEU A 142 8.63 -14.36 -9.73
N LEU A 143 7.41 -14.57 -10.20
CA LEU A 143 6.24 -13.81 -9.80
C LEU A 143 5.37 -14.69 -8.88
N HIS A 144 5.27 -14.33 -7.61
CA HIS A 144 4.40 -15.01 -6.66
C HIS A 144 3.06 -14.29 -6.52
N LEU A 145 1.98 -15.04 -6.72
CA LEU A 145 0.60 -14.59 -6.78
C LEU A 145 -0.23 -15.31 -5.70
N PRO A 146 -0.33 -14.74 -4.49
CA PRO A 146 -1.19 -15.29 -3.44
C PRO A 146 -2.67 -15.03 -3.75
N GLY A 147 -3.54 -15.95 -3.31
CA GLY A 147 -4.96 -15.94 -3.65
C GLY A 147 -5.23 -16.36 -5.09
N ASN A 148 -6.44 -16.08 -5.57
CA ASN A 148 -6.84 -16.43 -6.94
C ASN A 148 -6.19 -15.46 -7.92
N PHE A 149 -5.71 -15.95 -9.05
CA PHE A 149 -5.15 -15.09 -10.10
C PHE A 149 -5.50 -15.59 -11.50
N GLN A 150 -5.40 -14.67 -12.45
CA GLN A 150 -5.32 -14.97 -13.87
C GLN A 150 -4.19 -14.15 -14.48
N LEU A 151 -3.37 -14.79 -15.30
CA LEU A 151 -2.32 -14.18 -16.09
C LEU A 151 -2.55 -14.43 -17.57
N THR A 152 -2.19 -13.46 -18.40
CA THR A 152 -2.13 -13.59 -19.84
C THR A 152 -0.87 -12.92 -20.36
N GLN A 153 0.01 -13.69 -20.99
CA GLN A 153 1.12 -13.14 -21.77
C GLN A 153 0.55 -12.64 -23.10
N GLU A 154 0.39 -11.32 -23.25
CA GLU A 154 -0.21 -10.72 -24.45
C GLU A 154 0.73 -10.89 -25.66
N ASP A 155 2.01 -10.60 -25.43
CA ASP A 155 3.12 -10.74 -26.36
C ASP A 155 4.45 -10.99 -25.61
N ALA A 156 5.59 -10.89 -26.30
CA ALA A 156 6.91 -11.13 -25.71
C ALA A 156 7.34 -10.10 -24.66
N PHE A 157 6.72 -8.92 -24.65
CA PHE A 157 7.08 -7.77 -23.82
C PHE A 157 6.01 -7.41 -22.80
N THR A 158 4.78 -7.91 -22.94
CA THR A 158 3.65 -7.52 -22.10
C THR A 158 2.99 -8.72 -21.42
N LEU A 159 2.91 -8.67 -20.09
CA LEU A 159 2.12 -9.56 -19.26
C LEU A 159 1.01 -8.79 -18.58
N SER A 160 -0.22 -9.25 -18.76
CA SER A 160 -1.39 -8.74 -18.06
C SER A 160 -1.82 -9.73 -16.99
N GLY A 161 -2.25 -9.23 -15.84
CA GLY A 161 -2.67 -10.05 -14.72
C GLY A 161 -3.79 -9.43 -13.91
N GLN A 162 -4.52 -10.30 -13.23
CA GLN A 162 -5.47 -9.95 -12.19
C GLN A 162 -5.26 -10.89 -10.99
N ILE A 163 -5.45 -10.35 -9.80
CA ILE A 163 -5.26 -11.07 -8.54
C ILE A 163 -6.33 -10.67 -7.53
N SER A 164 -6.79 -11.65 -6.76
CA SER A 164 -7.75 -11.47 -5.68
C SER A 164 -7.21 -12.12 -4.42
N ASN A 165 -6.68 -11.27 -3.53
CA ASN A 165 -6.29 -11.60 -2.17
C ASN A 165 -6.56 -10.40 -1.25
N TYR A 166 -7.05 -10.67 -0.05
CA TYR A 166 -7.33 -9.66 0.96
C TYR A 166 -7.48 -10.34 2.31
N THR A 167 -7.14 -9.63 3.37
CA THR A 167 -7.44 -10.09 4.75
C THR A 167 -8.95 -10.03 4.99
N GLU A 168 -9.57 -8.93 4.58
CA GLU A 168 -11.02 -8.74 4.61
C GLU A 168 -11.39 -7.67 3.57
N CYS A 169 -12.57 -7.82 2.96
CA CYS A 169 -13.15 -6.90 2.01
C CYS A 169 -14.65 -7.20 1.91
N GLU A 170 -15.48 -6.18 1.67
CA GLU A 170 -16.92 -6.32 1.46
C GLU A 170 -17.21 -7.05 0.15
N ASP A 171 -16.43 -6.74 -0.90
CA ASP A 171 -16.50 -7.45 -2.16
C ASP A 171 -15.67 -8.74 -2.11
N LYS A 172 -16.36 -9.90 -2.16
CA LYS A 172 -15.69 -11.20 -2.20
C LYS A 172 -14.99 -11.50 -3.53
N GLU A 173 -15.27 -10.72 -4.55
CA GLU A 173 -14.64 -10.78 -5.88
C GLU A 173 -13.70 -9.59 -6.12
N PHE A 174 -13.31 -8.89 -5.04
CA PHE A 174 -12.41 -7.74 -5.13
C PHE A 174 -11.14 -8.12 -5.89
N THR A 175 -10.90 -7.42 -6.99
CA THR A 175 -9.88 -7.76 -7.97
C THR A 175 -8.94 -6.58 -8.16
N PHE A 176 -7.65 -6.89 -8.21
CA PHE A 176 -6.59 -5.95 -8.53
C PHE A 176 -5.92 -6.37 -9.83
N TYR A 177 -5.77 -5.41 -10.73
CA TYR A 177 -5.23 -5.61 -12.07
C TYR A 177 -3.80 -5.07 -12.13
N PHE A 178 -2.93 -5.76 -12.84
CA PHE A 178 -1.57 -5.31 -13.07
C PHE A 178 -1.09 -5.65 -14.48
N VAL A 179 -0.16 -4.84 -14.97
CA VAL A 179 0.52 -5.03 -16.25
C VAL A 179 2.01 -4.88 -16.02
N LEU A 180 2.78 -5.86 -16.50
CA LEU A 180 4.23 -5.82 -16.53
C LEU A 180 4.69 -5.65 -17.98
N HIS A 181 5.39 -4.57 -18.27
CA HIS A 181 6.06 -4.34 -19.56
C HIS A 181 7.56 -4.54 -19.42
N PHE A 182 8.09 -5.56 -20.06
CA PHE A 182 9.50 -5.93 -20.09
C PHE A 182 10.22 -5.18 -21.23
N GLN A 183 11.41 -4.63 -20.96
CA GLN A 183 12.23 -4.01 -22.01
C GLN A 183 12.81 -5.05 -22.98
N PHE A 184 13.19 -6.22 -22.45
CA PHE A 184 13.64 -7.37 -23.25
C PHE A 184 12.63 -8.52 -23.15
N PRO A 185 12.51 -9.37 -24.19
CA PRO A 185 11.53 -10.45 -24.22
C PRO A 185 11.53 -11.34 -22.97
N ALA A 186 10.34 -11.57 -22.43
CA ALA A 186 10.08 -12.52 -21.36
C ALA A 186 9.33 -13.74 -21.91
N LYS A 187 9.64 -14.92 -21.39
CA LYS A 187 8.94 -16.16 -21.75
C LYS A 187 8.40 -16.83 -20.48
N ILE A 188 7.09 -17.00 -20.41
CA ILE A 188 6.49 -17.87 -19.39
C ILE A 188 6.75 -19.34 -19.76
N SER A 189 7.09 -20.16 -18.77
CA SER A 189 7.32 -21.61 -18.99
C SER A 189 6.04 -22.41 -19.29
N SER A 190 4.86 -21.78 -19.23
CA SER A 190 3.54 -22.41 -19.38
C SER A 190 2.73 -21.89 -20.57
N GLU A 191 1.44 -22.24 -20.62
CA GLU A 191 0.48 -21.74 -21.61
C GLU A 191 0.36 -20.21 -21.59
N LYS A 192 -0.13 -19.63 -22.70
CA LYS A 192 -0.31 -18.17 -22.89
C LYS A 192 -1.18 -17.53 -21.80
N THR A 193 -2.17 -18.27 -21.30
CA THR A 193 -3.04 -17.86 -20.20
C THR A 193 -2.93 -18.88 -19.08
N ARG A 194 -2.84 -18.39 -17.82
CA ARG A 194 -2.78 -19.23 -16.64
C ARG A 194 -3.75 -18.72 -15.59
N ILE A 195 -4.62 -19.61 -15.12
CA ILE A 195 -5.55 -19.35 -14.01
C ILE A 195 -5.14 -20.31 -12.89
N GLY A 196 -4.98 -19.79 -11.69
CA GLY A 196 -4.50 -20.59 -10.58
C GLY A 196 -4.74 -19.93 -9.24
N LYS A 197 -4.16 -20.53 -8.21
CA LYS A 197 -4.26 -20.04 -6.84
C LYS A 197 -2.97 -20.31 -6.07
N ASP A 198 -2.46 -19.30 -5.38
CA ASP A 198 -1.27 -19.40 -4.50
C ASP A 198 -0.04 -19.96 -5.22
N GLU A 199 0.26 -19.47 -6.42
CA GLU A 199 1.35 -20.00 -7.25
C GLU A 199 2.55 -19.05 -7.36
N THR A 200 3.71 -19.62 -7.69
CA THR A 200 4.88 -18.86 -8.13
C THR A 200 5.20 -19.27 -9.56
N ILE A 201 5.40 -18.28 -10.44
CA ILE A 201 5.56 -18.50 -11.88
C ILE A 201 6.92 -17.97 -12.30
N LEU A 202 7.68 -18.79 -13.01
CA LEU A 202 8.97 -18.41 -13.59
C LEU A 202 8.77 -17.79 -14.97
N PHE A 203 9.29 -16.58 -15.12
CA PHE A 203 9.57 -15.92 -16.39
C PHE A 203 11.05 -16.05 -16.68
N SER A 204 11.38 -16.69 -17.79
CA SER A 204 12.75 -16.77 -18.28
C SER A 204 13.00 -15.62 -19.23
N PHE A 205 14.14 -14.98 -19.06
CA PHE A 205 14.71 -14.05 -20.01
C PHE A 205 15.75 -14.79 -20.85
N SER A 206 16.04 -14.32 -22.07
CA SER A 206 17.25 -14.76 -22.77
C SER A 206 18.50 -14.41 -21.93
N ASP A 207 19.69 -14.88 -22.33
CA ASP A 207 20.93 -14.48 -21.65
C ASP A 207 21.18 -12.98 -21.88
N ILE A 208 20.67 -12.17 -20.95
CA ILE A 208 20.74 -10.71 -20.93
C ILE A 208 21.44 -10.27 -19.64
N ASP A 209 22.22 -9.19 -19.74
CA ASP A 209 22.92 -8.61 -18.59
C ASP A 209 22.02 -7.63 -17.81
N GLN A 210 20.94 -7.15 -18.42
CA GLN A 210 20.02 -6.20 -17.81
C GLN A 210 18.58 -6.43 -18.25
N GLN A 211 17.63 -6.29 -17.33
CA GLN A 211 16.20 -6.22 -17.62
C GLN A 211 15.59 -4.99 -16.94
N VAL A 212 14.62 -4.37 -17.59
CA VAL A 212 13.77 -3.33 -17.00
C VAL A 212 12.33 -3.77 -17.14
N ILE A 213 11.61 -3.77 -16.01
CA ILE A 213 10.21 -4.13 -15.94
C ILE A 213 9.45 -2.89 -15.46
N ARG A 214 8.57 -2.36 -16.30
CA ARG A 214 7.65 -1.29 -15.91
C ARG A 214 6.34 -1.92 -15.45
N ILE A 215 5.77 -1.37 -14.40
CA ILE A 215 4.63 -1.92 -13.67
C ILE A 215 3.53 -0.86 -13.73
N GLY A 216 2.35 -1.24 -14.20
CA GLY A 216 1.12 -0.46 -14.03
C GLY A 216 0.09 -1.29 -13.28
N THR A 217 -0.71 -0.64 -12.43
CA THR A 217 -1.71 -1.33 -11.60
C THR A 217 -3.03 -0.57 -11.59
N SER A 218 -4.11 -1.25 -11.22
CA SER A 218 -5.44 -0.64 -11.12
C SER A 218 -6.40 -1.47 -10.27
N TYR A 219 -7.34 -0.81 -9.60
CA TYR A 219 -8.54 -1.40 -8.98
C TYR A 219 -9.78 -1.32 -9.90
N ILE A 220 -9.68 -0.66 -11.05
CA ILE A 220 -10.79 -0.40 -11.96
C ILE A 220 -10.96 -1.58 -12.94
N HIS A 221 -9.99 -1.76 -13.86
CA HIS A 221 -9.94 -2.87 -14.81
C HIS A 221 -8.56 -2.92 -15.50
N LEU A 222 -8.30 -3.98 -16.25
CA LEU A 222 -7.02 -4.17 -16.94
C LEU A 222 -6.64 -2.99 -17.87
N GLU A 223 -7.60 -2.44 -18.62
CA GLU A 223 -7.32 -1.31 -19.51
C GLU A 223 -6.91 -0.03 -18.76
N GLN A 224 -7.34 0.14 -17.51
CA GLN A 224 -6.95 1.27 -16.67
C GLN A 224 -5.52 1.04 -16.14
N ALA A 225 -5.15 -0.21 -15.79
CA ALA A 225 -3.77 -0.55 -15.44
C ALA A 225 -2.81 -0.29 -16.62
N LYS A 226 -3.25 -0.58 -17.85
CA LYS A 226 -2.52 -0.22 -19.09
C LYS A 226 -2.42 1.29 -19.26
N LEU A 227 -3.53 2.03 -19.08
CA LEU A 227 -3.51 3.49 -19.15
C LEU A 227 -2.53 4.09 -18.14
N ASN A 228 -2.56 3.63 -16.88
CA ASN A 228 -1.63 4.05 -15.85
C ASN A 228 -0.16 3.79 -16.24
N LEU A 229 0.13 2.62 -16.82
CA LEU A 229 1.46 2.30 -17.35
C LEU A 229 1.86 3.23 -18.50
N THR A 230 0.95 3.50 -19.45
CA THR A 230 1.26 4.30 -20.65
C THR A 230 1.70 5.72 -20.33
N ARG A 231 1.20 6.30 -19.24
CA ARG A 231 1.61 7.63 -18.75
C ARG A 231 3.10 7.74 -18.42
N GLU A 232 3.74 6.63 -18.12
CA GLU A 232 5.14 6.57 -17.69
C GLU A 232 5.98 5.58 -18.53
N LEU A 233 5.43 5.06 -19.64
CA LEU A 233 6.07 3.99 -20.41
C LEU A 233 7.41 4.42 -21.02
N ASP A 234 7.53 5.68 -21.43
CA ASP A 234 8.75 6.25 -22.02
C ASP A 234 9.77 6.72 -20.98
N TRP A 235 9.39 6.76 -19.70
CA TRP A 235 10.29 7.19 -18.63
C TRP A 235 11.48 6.25 -18.52
N GLN A 236 12.65 6.85 -18.38
CA GLN A 236 13.90 6.19 -18.05
C GLN A 236 14.07 6.13 -16.53
N LYS A 237 15.04 5.33 -16.08
CA LYS A 237 15.37 5.18 -14.66
C LYS A 237 15.57 6.52 -13.94
N ILE A 238 16.21 7.49 -14.61
CA ILE A 238 16.47 8.81 -14.03
C ILE A 238 15.18 9.62 -13.83
N ASP A 239 14.23 9.54 -14.77
CA ASP A 239 12.95 10.26 -14.69
C ASP A 239 12.13 9.78 -13.48
N TYR A 240 12.08 8.46 -13.26
CA TYR A 240 11.44 7.88 -12.07
C TYR A 240 12.09 8.36 -10.77
N LEU A 241 13.43 8.36 -10.71
CA LEU A 241 14.18 8.77 -9.52
C LEU A 241 13.96 10.25 -9.20
N GLU A 242 14.07 11.13 -10.21
CA GLU A 242 13.89 12.57 -10.06
C GLU A 242 12.44 12.92 -9.70
N ASN A 243 11.45 12.27 -10.33
CA ASN A 243 10.04 12.46 -10.00
C ASN A 243 9.74 12.05 -8.55
N GLY A 244 10.19 10.87 -8.13
CA GLY A 244 10.01 10.38 -6.76
C GLY A 244 10.70 11.28 -5.73
N GLN A 245 11.95 11.67 -6.00
CA GLN A 245 12.70 12.59 -5.15
C GLN A 245 11.99 13.94 -5.01
N LYS A 246 11.59 14.55 -6.14
CA LYS A 246 10.89 15.84 -6.15
C LYS A 246 9.58 15.79 -5.37
N LYS A 247 8.78 14.73 -5.55
CA LYS A 247 7.53 14.54 -4.80
C LYS A 247 7.77 14.47 -3.29
N TRP A 248 8.80 13.76 -2.84
CA TRP A 248 9.12 13.74 -1.40
C TRP A 248 9.70 15.05 -0.90
N GLU A 249 10.56 15.72 -1.67
CA GLU A 249 11.13 17.01 -1.29
C GLU A 249 10.04 18.08 -1.12
N ASP A 250 8.98 18.05 -1.93
CA ASP A 250 7.82 18.96 -1.80
C ASP A 250 7.17 18.92 -0.40
N TYR A 251 7.14 17.75 0.25
CA TYR A 251 6.60 17.61 1.61
C TYR A 251 7.65 17.72 2.71
N LEU A 252 8.81 17.10 2.52
CA LEU A 252 9.86 17.07 3.55
C LEU A 252 10.50 18.45 3.77
N THR A 253 10.50 19.32 2.76
CA THR A 253 11.06 20.68 2.88
C THR A 253 10.09 21.68 3.52
N ARG A 254 8.83 21.30 3.78
CA ARG A 254 7.84 22.17 4.45
C ARG A 254 8.19 22.46 5.90
N ILE A 255 9.07 21.64 6.50
CA ILE A 255 9.66 21.92 7.81
C ILE A 255 11.18 21.77 7.71
N ASP A 256 11.88 22.85 8.02
CA ASP A 256 13.33 22.85 8.20
C ASP A 256 13.67 22.87 9.70
N ILE A 257 14.66 22.06 10.09
CA ILE A 257 15.08 21.95 11.49
C ILE A 257 16.60 22.03 11.63
N GLU A 258 17.05 22.83 12.59
CA GLU A 258 18.46 22.94 12.96
C GLU A 258 18.66 22.33 14.36
N ASP A 259 19.52 21.32 14.46
CA ASP A 259 19.96 20.75 15.74
C ASP A 259 21.44 20.37 15.61
N LYS A 260 22.18 20.44 16.73
CA LYS A 260 23.59 19.99 16.78
C LYS A 260 23.68 18.47 16.77
N ASP A 261 22.61 17.78 17.17
CA ASP A 261 22.49 16.33 17.19
C ASP A 261 21.88 15.82 15.88
N ARG A 262 22.73 15.20 15.05
CA ARG A 262 22.32 14.65 13.76
C ARG A 262 21.32 13.50 13.90
N GLU A 263 21.36 12.73 14.99
CA GLU A 263 20.42 11.62 15.20
C GLU A 263 18.98 12.12 15.43
N LYS A 264 18.84 13.27 16.11
CA LYS A 264 17.53 13.94 16.25
C LYS A 264 17.00 14.46 14.93
N GLN A 265 17.87 15.07 14.12
CA GLN A 265 17.49 15.52 12.78
C GLN A 265 17.03 14.34 11.92
N GLN A 266 17.79 13.25 11.93
CA GLN A 266 17.40 12.02 11.25
C GLN A 266 16.03 11.53 11.76
N THR A 267 15.88 11.34 13.07
CA THR A 267 14.62 10.87 13.67
C THR A 267 13.42 11.73 13.25
N PHE A 268 13.58 13.05 13.24
CA PHE A 268 12.53 13.97 12.79
C PHE A 268 12.11 13.70 11.34
N TYR A 269 13.06 13.69 10.40
CA TYR A 269 12.73 13.50 8.98
C TYR A 269 12.25 12.09 8.65
N HIS A 270 12.67 11.07 9.40
CA HIS A 270 12.10 9.73 9.27
C HIS A 270 10.64 9.68 9.75
N ASN A 271 10.32 10.35 10.86
CA ASN A 271 8.93 10.47 11.33
C ASN A 271 8.08 11.31 10.35
N LEU A 272 8.64 12.39 9.80
CA LEU A 272 7.96 13.21 8.80
C LEU A 272 7.67 12.41 7.52
N TYR A 273 8.62 11.60 7.06
CA TYR A 273 8.40 10.63 5.98
C TYR A 273 7.21 9.70 6.28
N ARG A 274 7.15 9.14 7.49
CA ARG A 274 6.05 8.24 7.89
C ARG A 274 4.70 8.93 7.99
N ALA A 275 4.68 10.22 8.31
CA ALA A 275 3.45 10.99 8.32
C ALA A 275 2.82 10.96 6.92
N PHE A 276 3.58 11.27 5.87
CA PHE A 276 3.10 11.38 4.49
C PHE A 276 2.91 10.05 3.73
N LEU A 277 2.81 8.91 4.44
CA LEU A 277 2.50 7.61 3.81
C LEU A 277 1.00 7.34 3.73
N PHE A 278 0.23 7.76 4.73
CA PHE A 278 -1.18 7.40 4.87
C PHE A 278 -2.05 8.66 5.06
N SER A 279 -3.32 8.67 4.62
CA SER A 279 -4.04 7.62 3.88
C SER A 279 -3.48 7.40 2.47
N GLN A 280 -3.55 6.16 1.97
CA GLN A 280 -3.14 5.86 0.60
C GLN A 280 -4.18 6.31 -0.41
N THR A 281 -3.72 6.77 -1.57
CA THR A 281 -4.57 7.06 -2.73
C THR A 281 -5.30 5.78 -3.14
N PHE A 282 -6.63 5.84 -3.26
CA PHE A 282 -7.48 4.70 -3.67
C PHE A 282 -8.43 5.12 -4.79
N TYR A 283 -7.97 6.05 -5.61
CA TYR A 283 -8.61 6.50 -6.84
C TYR A 283 -7.55 6.62 -7.94
N GLU A 284 -7.99 6.52 -9.17
CA GLU A 284 -7.19 6.59 -10.38
C GLU A 284 -7.71 7.71 -11.28
N LEU A 285 -6.95 8.07 -12.31
CA LEU A 285 -7.38 9.06 -13.28
C LEU A 285 -7.80 8.36 -14.59
N ASP A 286 -9.01 8.62 -15.07
CA ASP A 286 -9.49 8.15 -16.37
C ASP A 286 -8.73 8.79 -17.55
N GLN A 287 -9.16 8.52 -18.78
CA GLN A 287 -8.49 9.05 -19.98
C GLN A 287 -8.56 10.58 -20.08
N GLU A 288 -9.60 11.18 -19.52
CA GLU A 288 -9.86 12.62 -19.45
C GLU A 288 -9.26 13.29 -18.19
N GLU A 289 -8.46 12.55 -17.42
CA GLU A 289 -7.84 12.99 -16.16
C GLU A 289 -8.84 13.27 -15.01
N ASN A 290 -10.05 12.72 -15.07
CA ASN A 290 -10.99 12.78 -13.96
C ASN A 290 -10.74 11.67 -12.94
N PRO A 291 -10.92 11.93 -11.63
CA PRO A 291 -10.78 10.91 -10.61
C PRO A 291 -11.92 9.89 -10.69
N ILE A 292 -11.56 8.62 -10.69
CA ILE A 292 -12.45 7.46 -10.61
C ILE A 292 -11.93 6.46 -9.57
N HIS A 293 -12.82 5.69 -8.95
CA HIS A 293 -12.44 4.66 -7.96
C HIS A 293 -13.41 3.47 -8.02
N TYR A 294 -13.05 2.37 -7.36
CA TYR A 294 -13.89 1.19 -7.22
C TYR A 294 -14.62 1.21 -5.87
N ASP A 295 -15.95 1.19 -5.89
CA ASP A 295 -16.80 1.03 -4.70
C ASP A 295 -16.99 -0.46 -4.42
N THR A 296 -16.40 -0.96 -3.33
CA THR A 296 -16.46 -2.38 -2.95
C THR A 296 -17.85 -2.82 -2.47
N LEU A 297 -18.70 -1.90 -2.01
CA LEU A 297 -20.04 -2.24 -1.54
C LEU A 297 -21.01 -2.38 -2.72
N ALA A 298 -20.96 -1.43 -3.65
CA ALA A 298 -21.78 -1.44 -4.86
C ALA A 298 -21.20 -2.34 -5.96
N LYS A 299 -19.91 -2.68 -5.87
CA LYS A 299 -19.14 -3.44 -6.88
C LYS A 299 -19.14 -2.76 -8.25
N GLU A 300 -18.94 -1.45 -8.24
CA GLU A 300 -18.98 -0.63 -9.44
C GLU A 300 -17.91 0.46 -9.43
N ILE A 301 -17.56 0.95 -10.61
CA ILE A 301 -16.65 2.07 -10.79
C ILE A 301 -17.45 3.36 -10.65
N LYS A 302 -16.98 4.29 -9.82
CA LYS A 302 -17.60 5.58 -9.56
C LYS A 302 -16.63 6.72 -9.79
N ALA A 303 -17.19 7.91 -10.03
CA ALA A 303 -16.43 9.14 -10.12
C ALA A 303 -16.10 9.69 -8.72
N GLY A 304 -14.99 10.40 -8.62
CA GLY A 304 -14.56 11.08 -7.41
C GLY A 304 -13.32 10.45 -6.78
N LYS A 305 -12.74 11.18 -5.82
CA LYS A 305 -11.57 10.72 -5.05
C LYS A 305 -12.03 9.76 -3.95
N LEU A 306 -11.15 8.81 -3.62
CA LEU A 306 -11.31 7.87 -2.52
C LEU A 306 -9.92 7.55 -1.93
N PHE A 307 -9.86 7.30 -0.63
CA PHE A 307 -8.62 7.01 0.09
C PHE A 307 -8.82 5.84 1.03
N THR A 308 -7.75 5.12 1.33
CA THR A 308 -7.79 3.93 2.18
C THR A 308 -6.62 3.87 3.16
N ASN A 309 -6.53 2.80 3.95
CA ASN A 309 -5.44 2.51 4.87
C ASN A 309 -5.28 3.55 5.97
N ASN A 310 -6.38 3.85 6.65
CA ASN A 310 -6.39 4.79 7.76
C ASN A 310 -7.40 4.42 8.86
N GLY A 311 -6.89 4.44 10.09
CA GLY A 311 -7.67 4.37 11.31
C GLY A 311 -7.80 5.73 11.98
N PHE A 312 -9.00 6.31 11.99
CA PHE A 312 -9.18 7.65 12.55
C PHE A 312 -8.99 7.70 14.07
N TRP A 313 -9.14 6.56 14.77
CA TRP A 313 -8.83 6.47 16.20
C TRP A 313 -7.38 6.84 16.52
N ASP A 314 -6.47 6.53 15.60
CA ASP A 314 -5.06 6.84 15.68
C ASP A 314 -4.76 8.25 15.13
N THR A 315 -5.19 8.50 13.88
CA THR A 315 -4.67 9.61 13.08
C THR A 315 -5.34 10.95 13.34
N CYS A 316 -6.53 10.99 13.97
CA CYS A 316 -7.21 12.25 14.31
C CYS A 316 -6.41 13.12 15.29
N ARG A 317 -5.50 12.51 16.05
CA ARG A 317 -4.78 13.15 17.16
C ARG A 317 -3.65 14.04 16.70
N THR A 318 -3.00 13.68 15.59
CA THR A 318 -1.71 14.26 15.18
C THR A 318 -1.55 14.41 13.67
N VAL A 319 -1.96 13.41 12.88
CA VAL A 319 -1.74 13.40 11.42
C VAL A 319 -2.57 14.49 10.72
N TYR A 320 -3.89 14.48 10.90
CA TYR A 320 -4.74 15.51 10.29
C TYR A 320 -4.51 16.92 10.86
N PRO A 321 -4.29 17.10 12.19
CA PRO A 321 -3.82 18.37 12.72
C PRO A 321 -2.51 18.86 12.08
N LEU A 322 -1.54 17.96 11.82
CA LEU A 322 -0.33 18.33 11.08
C LEU A 322 -0.65 18.78 9.65
N TYR A 323 -1.48 18.02 8.92
CA TYR A 323 -1.88 18.38 7.56
C TYR A 323 -2.62 19.70 7.49
N SER A 324 -3.41 20.05 8.51
CA SER A 324 -4.05 21.38 8.58
C SER A 324 -3.06 22.54 8.58
N LEU A 325 -1.81 22.30 8.98
CA LEU A 325 -0.76 23.32 9.07
C LEU A 325 0.14 23.32 7.84
N ILE A 326 0.53 22.13 7.37
CA ILE A 326 1.60 21.99 6.38
C ILE A 326 1.19 21.27 5.11
N ALA A 327 -0.02 20.71 5.01
CA ALA A 327 -0.49 19.96 3.84
C ALA A 327 -2.01 20.09 3.65
N GLN A 328 -2.50 21.33 3.74
CA GLN A 328 -3.93 21.63 3.70
C GLN A 328 -4.54 21.15 2.37
N GLU A 329 -3.82 21.28 1.26
CA GLU A 329 -4.28 20.82 -0.05
C GLU A 329 -4.58 19.32 -0.06
N LYS A 330 -3.77 18.51 0.64
CA LYS A 330 -4.04 17.07 0.72
C LYS A 330 -5.15 16.75 1.71
N TYR A 331 -5.24 17.51 2.80
CA TYR A 331 -6.35 17.38 3.74
C TYR A 331 -7.70 17.67 3.06
N GLU A 332 -7.75 18.67 2.18
CA GLU A 332 -8.94 18.98 1.38
C GLU A 332 -9.39 17.83 0.48
N GLU A 333 -8.44 17.09 -0.12
CA GLU A 333 -8.73 15.88 -0.89
C GLU A 333 -9.20 14.72 -0.01
N PHE A 334 -8.55 14.51 1.14
CA PHE A 334 -8.92 13.45 2.07
C PHE A 334 -10.36 13.61 2.55
N LEU A 335 -10.77 14.82 2.93
CA LEU A 335 -12.15 15.11 3.32
C LEU A 335 -13.14 14.74 2.21
N GLU A 336 -12.85 15.11 0.96
CA GLU A 336 -13.69 14.72 -0.18
C GLU A 336 -13.84 13.20 -0.29
N GLY A 337 -12.73 12.45 -0.20
CA GLY A 337 -12.77 11.00 -0.26
C GLY A 337 -13.50 10.35 0.91
N PHE A 338 -13.41 10.90 2.12
CA PHE A 338 -14.17 10.38 3.26
C PHE A 338 -15.66 10.66 3.15
N LEU A 339 -16.04 11.79 2.54
CA LEU A 339 -17.43 12.07 2.22
C LEU A 339 -17.95 11.12 1.13
N THR A 340 -17.12 10.77 0.14
CA THR A 340 -17.42 9.70 -0.84
C THR A 340 -17.72 8.39 -0.12
N SER A 341 -16.86 7.95 0.82
CA SER A 341 -17.11 6.74 1.62
C SER A 341 -18.44 6.79 2.38
N TYR A 342 -18.83 7.97 2.90
CA TYR A 342 -20.14 8.17 3.52
C TYR A 342 -21.29 8.04 2.51
N LYS A 343 -21.16 8.63 1.33
CA LYS A 343 -22.19 8.59 0.27
C LYS A 343 -22.44 7.15 -0.20
N GLU A 344 -21.41 6.31 -0.21
CA GLU A 344 -21.47 4.93 -0.68
C GLU A 344 -21.92 3.94 0.38
N SER A 345 -21.28 3.97 1.55
CA SER A 345 -21.58 3.04 2.63
C SER A 345 -22.76 3.48 3.52
N GLY A 346 -23.17 4.73 3.37
CA GLY A 346 -24.17 5.39 4.19
C GLY A 346 -23.66 5.87 5.55
N TYR A 347 -22.38 5.69 5.90
CA TYR A 347 -21.81 6.09 7.19
C TYR A 347 -20.37 6.55 7.04
N LEU A 348 -19.94 7.49 7.89
CA LEU A 348 -18.54 7.90 7.91
C LEU A 348 -17.63 6.73 8.35
N PRO A 349 -16.46 6.57 7.74
CA PRO A 349 -15.58 5.43 8.01
C PRO A 349 -14.85 5.53 9.36
N LYS A 350 -14.52 4.38 9.95
CA LYS A 350 -13.70 4.25 11.17
C LYS A 350 -12.29 3.77 10.88
N TRP A 351 -12.18 2.68 10.13
CA TRP A 351 -10.91 2.04 9.77
C TRP A 351 -11.01 1.45 8.35
N LEU A 352 -10.33 2.07 7.38
CA LEU A 352 -10.35 1.64 5.97
C LEU A 352 -9.15 0.76 5.64
N SER A 353 -9.35 -0.44 5.06
CA SER A 353 -8.29 -1.33 4.52
C SER A 353 -8.84 -2.59 3.80
N PRO A 354 -9.25 -2.53 2.51
CA PRO A 354 -9.42 -1.33 1.70
C PRO A 354 -10.70 -0.55 2.04
N ASP A 355 -11.74 -1.24 2.51
CA ASP A 355 -13.02 -0.69 2.94
C ASP A 355 -13.17 -0.82 4.46
N GLU A 356 -14.37 -0.55 4.99
CA GLU A 356 -14.62 -0.49 6.43
C GLU A 356 -14.34 -1.82 7.15
N ARG A 357 -13.41 -1.78 8.11
CA ARG A 357 -12.99 -2.93 8.93
C ARG A 357 -13.61 -2.96 10.33
N GLY A 358 -14.25 -1.86 10.76
CA GLY A 358 -14.95 -1.78 12.03
C GLY A 358 -14.08 -1.78 13.29
N THR A 359 -12.76 -1.88 13.16
CA THR A 359 -11.79 -1.96 14.26
C THR A 359 -11.73 -0.67 15.08
N MET A 360 -11.32 -0.79 16.36
CA MET A 360 -11.21 0.27 17.36
C MET A 360 -12.56 0.92 17.77
N PRO A 361 -12.68 1.43 19.01
CA PRO A 361 -13.91 2.09 19.47
C PRO A 361 -14.06 3.52 18.91
N GLY A 362 -15.30 4.00 18.83
CA GLY A 362 -15.63 5.39 18.47
C GLY A 362 -15.56 5.73 16.98
N THR A 363 -16.12 6.87 16.62
CA THR A 363 -16.15 7.45 15.25
C THR A 363 -15.23 8.65 15.16
N LEU A 364 -13.92 8.48 15.41
CA LEU A 364 -13.00 9.63 15.56
C LEU A 364 -12.71 10.41 14.27
N ILE A 365 -13.28 10.01 13.13
CA ILE A 365 -13.39 10.88 11.96
C ILE A 365 -14.16 12.17 12.27
N ASP A 366 -15.08 12.14 13.24
CA ASP A 366 -15.81 13.32 13.73
C ASP A 366 -14.84 14.41 14.22
N ALA A 367 -13.73 14.04 14.86
CA ALA A 367 -12.71 14.98 15.31
C ALA A 367 -11.91 15.57 14.13
N VAL A 368 -11.66 14.78 13.09
CA VAL A 368 -11.02 15.23 11.85
C VAL A 368 -11.89 16.25 11.13
N ILE A 369 -13.19 16.01 11.05
CA ILE A 369 -14.14 16.94 10.43
C ILE A 369 -14.25 18.23 11.27
N ALA A 370 -14.37 18.11 12.59
CA ALA A 370 -14.47 19.26 13.48
C ALA A 370 -13.22 20.15 13.44
N ASP A 371 -12.02 19.56 13.41
CA ASP A 371 -10.75 20.30 13.28
C ASP A 371 -10.68 21.08 11.96
N ALA A 372 -11.08 20.44 10.85
CA ALA A 372 -11.17 21.10 9.55
C ALA A 372 -12.20 22.24 9.55
N ALA A 373 -13.37 22.04 10.17
CA ALA A 373 -14.43 23.04 10.24
C ALA A 373 -13.96 24.32 10.96
N ILE A 374 -13.35 24.20 12.14
CA ILE A 374 -12.89 25.37 12.91
C ILE A 374 -11.70 26.08 12.25
N LYS A 375 -10.97 25.39 11.38
CA LYS A 375 -9.85 25.93 10.59
C LYS A 375 -10.27 26.41 9.20
N ASN A 376 -11.57 26.35 8.86
CA ASN A 376 -12.13 26.73 7.56
C ASN A 376 -11.55 25.93 6.37
N ILE A 377 -11.26 24.66 6.57
CA ILE A 377 -10.80 23.72 5.53
C ILE A 377 -12.04 23.00 4.98
N ARG A 378 -12.29 23.09 3.67
CA ARG A 378 -13.51 22.53 3.01
C ARG A 378 -14.83 22.94 3.68
N SER A 379 -15.00 24.23 3.99
CA SER A 379 -16.25 24.75 4.56
C SER A 379 -17.49 24.44 3.70
N ASP A 380 -17.30 24.25 2.39
CA ASP A 380 -18.31 23.80 1.44
C ASP A 380 -18.90 22.42 1.76
N LEU A 381 -18.10 21.50 2.32
CA LEU A 381 -18.53 20.13 2.63
C LEU A 381 -19.18 19.99 4.02
N MET A 382 -19.00 20.99 4.90
CA MET A 382 -19.42 20.90 6.30
C MET A 382 -20.92 20.66 6.52
N PRO A 383 -21.84 21.22 5.69
CA PRO A 383 -23.26 20.87 5.81
C PRO A 383 -23.53 19.38 5.62
N GLU A 384 -22.95 18.75 4.60
CA GLU A 384 -23.11 17.31 4.35
C GLU A 384 -22.43 16.46 5.44
N PHE A 385 -21.27 16.89 5.94
CA PHE A 385 -20.62 16.22 7.04
C PHE A 385 -21.43 16.29 8.34
N LEU A 386 -22.08 17.41 8.63
CA LEU A 386 -22.93 17.53 9.80
C LEU A 386 -24.08 16.51 9.74
N ASP A 387 -24.73 16.36 8.59
CA ASP A 387 -25.77 15.34 8.38
C ASP A 387 -25.21 13.93 8.57
N ALA A 388 -24.01 13.67 8.04
CA ALA A 388 -23.34 12.38 8.18
C ALA A 388 -22.98 12.03 9.64
N MET A 389 -22.44 13.00 10.39
CA MET A 389 -22.10 12.85 11.81
C MET A 389 -23.36 12.64 12.65
N LEU A 390 -24.42 13.43 12.42
CA LEU A 390 -25.70 13.27 13.10
C LEU A 390 -26.31 11.89 12.85
N LYS A 391 -26.27 11.40 11.61
CA LYS A 391 -26.70 10.04 11.27
C LYS A 391 -25.88 8.99 12.03
N GLY A 392 -24.55 9.09 12.04
CA GLY A 392 -23.67 8.18 12.77
C GLY A 392 -23.92 8.15 14.28
N ALA A 393 -24.32 9.28 14.87
CA ALA A 393 -24.62 9.40 16.30
C ALA A 393 -26.02 8.91 16.69
N THR A 394 -26.99 8.95 15.77
CA THR A 394 -28.42 8.74 16.08
C THR A 394 -29.03 7.48 15.46
N ILE A 395 -28.39 6.88 14.44
CA ILE A 395 -28.92 5.72 13.72
C ILE A 395 -27.94 4.55 13.79
N GLU A 396 -28.39 3.44 14.39
CA GLU A 396 -27.60 2.22 14.44
C GLU A 396 -27.52 1.52 13.07
N SER A 397 -26.32 1.04 12.74
CA SER A 397 -26.11 0.22 11.54
C SER A 397 -26.89 -1.09 11.62
N LYS A 398 -27.59 -1.45 10.55
CA LYS A 398 -28.17 -2.79 10.40
C LYS A 398 -27.11 -3.87 10.14
N LYS A 399 -25.92 -3.47 9.67
CA LYS A 399 -24.81 -4.37 9.35
C LYS A 399 -23.96 -4.57 10.60
N LYS A 400 -23.91 -5.80 11.10
CA LYS A 400 -22.96 -6.22 12.13
C LYS A 400 -21.63 -6.50 11.46
N ILE A 401 -20.64 -5.63 11.66
CA ILE A 401 -19.26 -5.93 11.29
C ILE A 401 -18.75 -6.98 12.30
N MET A 402 -18.11 -8.03 11.79
CA MET A 402 -17.92 -9.28 12.51
C MET A 402 -16.58 -9.32 13.24
N ASP A 403 -16.49 -8.67 14.41
CA ASP A 403 -15.74 -9.16 15.60
C ASP A 403 -15.76 -8.11 16.73
N ASP A 404 -16.69 -8.27 17.66
CA ASP A 404 -16.36 -8.66 19.03
C ASP A 404 -17.67 -9.13 19.70
N LYS A 405 -17.67 -10.32 20.31
CA LYS A 405 -18.86 -10.84 21.01
C LYS A 405 -19.25 -9.99 22.23
N GLU A 406 -18.42 -9.01 22.61
CA GLU A 406 -18.65 -8.13 23.75
C GLU A 406 -18.83 -6.63 23.43
N LEU A 407 -18.51 -6.15 22.22
CA LEU A 407 -18.83 -4.77 21.78
C LEU A 407 -20.09 -4.75 20.91
N ARG A 408 -21.19 -5.27 21.46
CA ARG A 408 -22.48 -5.34 20.75
C ARG A 408 -23.06 -3.99 20.34
N HIS A 409 -22.46 -2.85 20.70
CA HIS A 409 -23.00 -1.52 20.45
C HIS A 409 -21.86 -0.61 20.01
N THR A 410 -21.83 -0.18 18.74
CA THR A 410 -21.27 1.14 18.38
C THR A 410 -21.65 1.53 16.94
N ARG A 411 -22.93 1.89 16.79
CA ARG A 411 -23.37 3.07 16.02
C ARG A 411 -24.52 3.80 16.74
N MET A 412 -24.59 3.69 18.06
CA MET A 412 -25.59 4.41 18.86
C MET A 412 -24.93 4.98 20.11
N MET A 413 -25.17 6.27 20.35
CA MET A 413 -24.79 6.98 21.56
C MET A 413 -25.71 6.52 22.70
N VAL A 414 -25.27 5.54 23.50
CA VAL A 414 -25.75 5.45 24.89
C VAL A 414 -24.93 6.47 25.66
N MET A 415 -25.55 7.35 26.47
CA MET A 415 -24.84 8.39 27.27
C MET A 415 -23.68 7.83 28.10
N PHE A 416 -23.72 6.52 28.36
CA PHE A 416 -22.64 5.69 28.88
C PHE A 416 -22.82 4.30 28.29
N LEU A 417 -21.77 3.65 27.78
CA LEU A 417 -21.83 2.21 27.47
C LEU A 417 -21.79 1.45 28.80
N PRO A 418 -22.89 0.83 29.26
CA PRO A 418 -22.85 0.09 30.51
C PRO A 418 -21.92 -1.12 30.36
N PRO A 419 -21.11 -1.46 31.39
CA PRO A 419 -20.47 -2.77 31.40
C PRO A 419 -21.59 -3.82 31.36
N ILE A 420 -21.58 -4.67 30.34
CA ILE A 420 -22.54 -5.77 30.26
C ILE A 420 -22.24 -6.71 31.43
N MET A 421 -23.03 -6.65 32.50
CA MET A 421 -22.95 -7.63 33.58
C MET A 421 -23.40 -8.99 33.03
N ASN A 422 -22.47 -9.93 32.98
CA ASN A 422 -22.76 -11.32 32.64
C ASN A 422 -23.73 -11.89 33.70
N PRO A 423 -24.96 -12.33 33.37
CA PRO A 423 -25.92 -12.78 34.37
C PRO A 423 -25.64 -14.19 34.94
N SER A 424 -24.41 -14.71 34.82
CA SER A 424 -24.03 -16.05 35.27
C SER A 424 -23.49 -16.13 36.70
N THR A 425 -23.59 -15.06 37.50
CA THR A 425 -23.28 -15.09 38.94
C THR A 425 -24.47 -14.61 39.77
N LYS A 426 -25.53 -15.42 39.80
CA LYS A 426 -26.49 -15.42 40.92
C LYS A 426 -26.42 -16.78 41.61
N HIS A 427 -25.86 -16.72 42.82
CA HIS A 427 -25.91 -17.64 43.97
C HIS A 427 -25.89 -19.15 43.76
#